data_AF-A0A8J7Z3L4-F1
#
_entry.id   AF-A0A8J7Z3L4-F1
#
_cell.length_a   1.000
_cell.length_b   1.000
_cell.length_c   1.000
_cell.angle_alpha   90.00
_cell.angle_beta   90.00
_cell.angle_gamma   90.00
#
_symmetry.space_group_name_H-M   'P 1'
#
loop_
_entity.id
_entity.type
_entity.pdbx_description
1 polymer ?
#
loop_
_entity_poly.entity_id
_entity_poly.type
_entity_poly.pdbx_seq_one_letter_code
_entity_poly.pdbx_strand_id
1 'polypeptide(L)'
;MATKAKPPCSECGKGTLRKHPILGTYLCADCQRHHQDKYRYITKTRALSEYRLKPNDLECLGVHEVDNPYYKKAAPMQLYLLNQVEELSKKKWGSPEPYTVELVEFSVVLHK
;
A
#
# COMPACT_ATOMS: atom_id res chain seq x y z
N MET A 1 -10.57 -27.52 29.09
CA MET A 1 -10.76 -26.39 28.14
C MET A 1 -9.70 -26.51 27.05
N ALA A 2 -10.07 -26.85 25.82
CA ALA A 2 -9.11 -26.93 24.72
C ALA A 2 -8.66 -25.51 24.34
N THR A 3 -7.40 -25.17 24.60
CA THR A 3 -6.79 -23.92 24.13
C THR A 3 -6.69 -23.96 22.62
N LYS A 4 -7.58 -23.25 21.93
CA LYS A 4 -7.58 -23.15 20.46
C LYS A 4 -6.23 -22.56 20.01
N ALA A 5 -5.41 -23.36 19.35
CA ALA A 5 -4.11 -22.92 18.86
C ALA A 5 -4.31 -21.77 17.87
N LYS A 6 -3.56 -20.68 18.05
CA LYS A 6 -3.55 -19.56 17.10
C LYS A 6 -2.84 -20.02 15.83
N PRO A 7 -3.38 -19.73 14.63
CA PRO A 7 -2.70 -20.07 13.38
C PRO A 7 -1.36 -19.32 13.27
N PRO A 8 -0.36 -19.91 12.60
CA PRO A 8 0.96 -19.31 12.49
C PRO A 8 0.96 -18.10 11.54
N CYS A 9 1.77 -17.10 11.87
CA CYS A 9 2.09 -15.97 10.99
C CYS A 9 2.84 -16.47 9.75
N SER A 10 2.49 -15.96 8.57
CA SER A 10 3.09 -16.36 7.30
C SER A 10 4.58 -16.03 7.17
N GLU A 11 5.07 -15.00 7.87
CA GLU A 11 6.49 -14.62 7.82
C GLU A 11 7.31 -15.24 8.96
N CYS A 12 6.86 -15.13 10.22
CA CYS A 12 7.67 -15.52 11.39
C CYS A 12 7.21 -16.80 12.10
N GLY A 13 6.12 -17.44 11.67
CA GLY A 13 5.58 -18.66 12.27
C GLY A 13 4.91 -18.49 13.65
N LYS A 14 5.08 -17.34 14.32
CA LYS A 14 4.44 -17.06 15.61
C LYS A 14 2.91 -17.06 15.50
N GLY A 15 2.22 -17.62 16.49
CA GLY A 15 0.75 -17.67 16.50
C GLY A 15 0.11 -16.27 16.48
N THR A 16 -0.74 -16.00 15.49
CA THR A 16 -1.45 -14.72 15.31
C THR A 16 -2.92 -14.96 14.94
N LEU A 17 -3.81 -14.12 15.44
CA LEU A 17 -5.21 -14.08 15.00
C LEU A 17 -5.44 -13.01 13.93
N ARG A 18 -4.45 -12.15 13.70
CA ARG A 18 -4.54 -11.06 12.72
C ARG A 18 -4.42 -11.64 11.31
N LYS A 19 -5.41 -11.32 10.47
CA LYS A 19 -5.44 -11.66 9.05
C LYS A 19 -5.14 -10.39 8.24
N HIS A 20 -4.29 -10.49 7.23
CA HIS A 20 -4.00 -9.40 6.33
C HIS A 20 -5.25 -9.08 5.49
N PRO A 21 -5.73 -7.82 5.46
CA PRO A 21 -7.02 -7.49 4.85
C PRO A 21 -7.06 -7.71 3.34
N ILE A 22 -5.92 -7.53 2.65
CA ILE A 22 -5.82 -7.68 1.19
C ILE A 22 -5.44 -9.10 0.78
N LEU A 23 -4.58 -9.78 1.57
CA LEU A 23 -3.97 -11.06 1.18
C LEU A 23 -4.72 -12.26 1.78
N GLY A 24 -5.52 -12.03 2.82
CA GLY A 24 -6.22 -13.09 3.52
C GLY A 24 -5.32 -14.07 4.28
N THR A 25 -4.01 -13.82 4.40
CA THR A 25 -3.08 -14.66 5.17
C THR A 25 -2.98 -14.20 6.62
N TYR A 26 -2.60 -15.10 7.52
CA TYR A 26 -2.32 -14.74 8.91
C TYR A 26 -0.98 -13.99 8.97
N LEU A 27 -1.00 -12.73 9.40
CA LEU A 27 0.19 -11.88 9.46
C LEU A 27 0.17 -11.05 10.74
N CYS A 28 1.23 -11.15 11.54
CA CYS A 28 1.35 -10.34 12.76
C CYS A 28 1.74 -8.89 12.43
N ALA A 29 1.40 -7.97 13.35
CA ALA A 29 1.70 -6.54 13.16
C ALA A 29 3.19 -6.22 13.05
N ASP A 30 4.04 -7.05 13.65
CA ASP A 30 5.48 -6.88 13.63
C ASP A 30 6.06 -7.14 12.23
N CYS A 31 5.73 -8.31 11.67
CA CYS A 31 6.14 -8.65 10.30
C CYS A 31 5.58 -7.67 9.27
N GLN A 32 4.33 -7.22 9.41
CA GLN A 32 3.78 -6.21 8.51
C GLN A 32 4.58 -4.90 8.53
N ARG A 33 5.13 -4.50 9.69
CA ARG A 33 5.93 -3.27 9.83
C ARG A 33 7.37 -3.43 9.33
N HIS A 34 7.96 -4.60 9.51
CA HIS A 34 9.35 -4.89 9.12
C HIS A 34 9.49 -5.21 7.63
N HIS A 35 8.49 -5.81 6.98
CA HIS A 35 8.52 -6.17 5.56
C HIS A 35 7.74 -5.14 4.72
N GLN A 36 8.21 -3.90 4.71
CA GLN A 36 7.54 -2.80 4.00
C GLN A 36 7.54 -2.99 2.47
N ASP A 37 8.50 -3.72 1.92
CA ASP A 37 8.54 -4.08 0.50
C ASP A 37 7.31 -4.91 0.07
N LYS A 38 6.79 -5.76 0.98
CA LYS A 38 5.64 -6.63 0.68
C LYS A 38 4.30 -6.07 1.16
N TYR A 39 4.30 -5.37 2.30
CA TYR A 39 3.05 -5.05 3.03
C TYR A 39 2.81 -3.56 3.22
N ARG A 40 3.60 -2.69 2.59
CA ARG A 40 3.35 -1.25 2.61
C ARG A 40 2.06 -0.93 1.85
N TYR A 41 1.26 -0.07 2.47
CA TYR A 41 0.04 0.45 1.85
C TYR A 41 0.29 1.76 1.12
N ILE A 42 -0.49 1.99 0.08
CA ILE A 42 -0.64 3.25 -0.63
C ILE A 42 -2.12 3.60 -0.75
N THR A 43 -2.43 4.88 -0.60
CA THR A 43 -3.81 5.39 -0.71
C THR A 43 -4.24 5.41 -2.18
N LYS A 44 -5.53 5.25 -2.47
CA LYS A 44 -6.07 5.39 -3.83
C LYS A 44 -5.56 6.65 -4.55
N THR A 45 -5.69 7.82 -3.93
CA THR A 45 -5.28 9.10 -4.52
C THR A 45 -3.80 9.12 -4.91
N ARG A 46 -2.94 8.62 -4.01
CA ARG A 46 -1.50 8.47 -4.25
C ARG A 46 -1.20 7.50 -5.39
N ALA A 47 -1.84 6.32 -5.43
CA ALA A 47 -1.66 5.35 -6.51
C ALA A 47 -2.04 5.94 -7.88
N LEU A 48 -3.15 6.68 -7.96
CA LEU A 48 -3.57 7.33 -9.21
C LEU A 48 -2.58 8.43 -9.64
N SER A 49 -2.11 9.25 -8.69
CA SER A 49 -1.23 10.39 -8.98
C SER A 49 0.21 9.97 -9.28
N GLU A 50 0.82 9.18 -8.38
CA GLU A 50 2.23 8.80 -8.46
C GLU A 50 2.47 7.73 -9.52
N TYR A 51 1.53 6.81 -9.76
CA TYR A 51 1.71 5.71 -10.72
C TYR A 51 0.90 5.90 -12.00
N ARG A 52 0.28 7.07 -12.18
CA ARG A 52 -0.54 7.43 -13.37
C ARG A 52 -1.58 6.36 -13.73
N LEU A 53 -2.13 5.70 -12.70
CA LEU A 53 -3.18 4.70 -12.86
C LEU A 53 -4.54 5.40 -12.91
N LYS A 54 -5.54 4.72 -13.49
CA LYS A 54 -6.93 5.13 -13.48
C LYS A 54 -7.72 4.30 -12.46
N PRO A 55 -8.88 4.77 -11.98
CA PRO A 55 -9.72 4.01 -11.05
C PRO A 55 -9.98 2.57 -11.52
N ASN A 56 -10.27 2.38 -12.81
CA ASN A 56 -10.53 1.06 -13.38
C ASN A 56 -9.32 0.10 -13.35
N ASP A 57 -8.10 0.63 -13.35
CA ASP A 57 -6.90 -0.22 -13.24
C ASP A 57 -6.83 -0.85 -11.84
N LEU A 58 -7.25 -0.12 -10.82
CA LEU A 58 -7.20 -0.56 -9.42
C LEU A 58 -8.31 -1.55 -9.05
N GLU A 59 -9.36 -1.69 -9.86
CA GLU A 59 -10.47 -2.64 -9.61
C GLU A 59 -10.00 -4.10 -9.61
N CYS A 60 -8.88 -4.39 -10.29
CA CYS A 60 -8.26 -5.71 -10.29
C CYS A 60 -7.42 -6.00 -9.04
N LEU A 61 -7.21 -5.02 -8.15
CA LEU A 61 -6.40 -5.17 -6.95
C LEU A 61 -7.28 -5.36 -5.71
N GLY A 62 -6.78 -6.09 -4.73
CA GLY A 62 -7.46 -6.18 -3.43
C GLY A 62 -7.39 -4.83 -2.69
N VAL A 63 -8.49 -4.46 -2.05
CA VAL A 63 -8.63 -3.18 -1.33
C VAL A 63 -8.80 -3.42 0.16
N HIS A 64 -8.15 -2.57 0.97
CA HIS A 64 -8.42 -2.45 2.39
C HIS A 64 -9.09 -1.11 2.67
N GLU A 65 -10.35 -1.17 3.09
CA GLU A 65 -11.11 0.01 3.46
C GLU A 65 -10.94 0.30 4.96
N VAL A 66 -10.61 1.55 5.28
CA VAL A 66 -10.49 2.06 6.65
C VAL A 66 -11.33 3.33 6.80
N ASP A 67 -11.77 3.61 8.03
CA ASP A 67 -12.47 4.87 8.32
C ASP A 67 -11.65 6.07 7.83
N ASN A 68 -12.34 7.05 7.25
CA ASN A 68 -11.68 8.24 6.77
C ASN A 68 -11.10 9.04 7.97
N PRO A 69 -9.78 9.28 8.02
CA PRO A 69 -9.14 9.89 9.18
C PRO A 69 -9.53 11.35 9.39
N TYR A 70 -10.00 12.03 8.34
CA TYR A 70 -10.39 13.44 8.38
C TYR A 70 -11.90 13.61 8.65
N TYR A 71 -12.74 12.77 8.04
CA TYR A 71 -14.19 12.94 8.04
C TYR A 71 -14.91 11.62 8.28
N LYS A 72 -15.35 11.36 9.52
CA LYS A 72 -16.06 10.11 9.89
C LYS A 72 -17.32 9.79 9.07
N LYS A 73 -17.98 10.80 8.50
CA LYS A 73 -19.19 10.63 7.67
C LYS A 73 -18.90 10.56 6.17
N ALA A 74 -17.64 10.73 5.75
CA ALA A 74 -17.25 10.64 4.35
C ALA A 74 -17.07 9.18 3.92
N ALA A 75 -16.89 8.97 2.61
CA ALA A 75 -16.53 7.66 2.08
C ALA A 75 -15.25 7.12 2.74
N PRO A 76 -15.16 5.80 2.99
CA PRO A 76 -14.00 5.19 3.59
C PRO A 76 -12.75 5.40 2.74
N MET A 77 -11.61 5.45 3.41
CA MET A 77 -10.31 5.55 2.75
C MET A 77 -9.90 4.18 2.21
N GLN A 78 -9.55 4.15 0.93
CA GLN A 78 -9.13 2.92 0.24
C GLN A 78 -7.61 2.82 0.22
N LEU A 79 -7.10 1.71 0.76
CA LEU A 79 -5.68 1.36 0.79
C LEU A 79 -5.43 0.15 -0.14
N TYR A 80 -4.33 0.20 -0.86
CA TYR A 80 -3.84 -0.88 -1.74
C TYR A 80 -2.43 -1.27 -1.31
N LEU A 81 -1.98 -2.47 -1.68
CA LEU A 81 -0.57 -2.85 -1.52
C LEU A 81 0.29 -2.12 -2.55
N LEU A 82 1.40 -1.52 -2.10
CA LEU A 82 2.29 -0.74 -2.95
C LEU A 82 2.91 -1.61 -4.04
N ASN A 83 3.41 -2.80 -3.71
CA ASN A 83 4.02 -3.71 -4.68
C ASN A 83 3.06 -4.09 -5.82
N GLN A 84 1.78 -4.33 -5.51
CA GLN A 84 0.75 -4.63 -6.52
C GLN A 84 0.51 -3.44 -7.45
N VAL A 85 0.54 -2.22 -6.90
CA VAL A 85 0.44 -0.96 -7.68
C VAL A 85 1.66 -0.78 -8.58
N GLU A 86 2.87 -1.03 -8.07
CA GLU A 86 4.12 -0.96 -8.83
C GLU A 86 4.16 -1.98 -9.97
N GLU A 87 3.74 -3.23 -9.72
CA GLU A 87 3.64 -4.27 -10.76
C GLU A 87 2.62 -3.90 -11.84
N LEU A 88 1.46 -3.35 -11.44
CA LEU A 88 0.43 -2.89 -12.36
C LEU A 88 0.91 -1.71 -13.22
N SER A 89 1.58 -0.73 -12.61
CA SER A 89 2.21 0.40 -13.30
C SER A 89 3.27 -0.08 -14.29
N LYS A 90 4.15 -0.99 -13.87
CA LYS A 90 5.18 -1.59 -14.72
C LYS A 90 4.57 -2.31 -15.92
N LYS A 91 3.49 -3.05 -15.73
CA LYS A 91 2.77 -3.73 -16.81
C LYS A 91 2.17 -2.74 -17.81
N LYS A 92 1.72 -1.57 -17.35
CA LYS A 92 1.05 -0.56 -18.19
C LYS A 92 2.01 0.39 -18.90
N TRP A 93 3.07 0.80 -18.21
CA TRP A 93 3.97 1.88 -18.65
C TRP A 93 5.42 1.45 -18.85
N GLY A 94 5.77 0.21 -18.48
CA GLY A 94 7.13 -0.32 -18.58
C GLY A 94 8.05 0.02 -17.41
N SER A 95 7.63 0.86 -16.45
CA SER A 95 8.40 1.18 -15.24
C SER A 95 7.55 1.04 -13.96
N PRO A 96 8.12 0.44 -12.88
CA PRO A 96 7.49 0.38 -11.56
C PRO A 96 7.71 1.66 -10.75
N GLU A 97 8.47 2.63 -11.23
CA GLU A 97 8.85 3.81 -10.43
C GLU A 97 7.72 4.84 -10.38
N PRO A 98 7.50 5.50 -9.23
CA PRO A 98 6.54 6.59 -9.14
C PRO A 98 7.02 7.75 -10.03
N TYR A 99 6.09 8.32 -10.78
CA TYR A 99 6.32 9.55 -11.53
C TYR A 99 6.23 10.75 -10.58
N THR A 100 7.36 11.14 -10.01
CA THR A 100 7.47 12.36 -9.21
C THR A 100 7.91 13.51 -10.12
N VAL A 101 7.12 14.58 -10.15
CA VAL A 101 7.58 15.88 -10.68
C VAL A 101 8.20 16.64 -9.52
N GLU A 102 9.52 16.51 -9.37
CA GLU A 102 10.23 17.33 -8.39
C GLU A 102 10.46 18.72 -8.99
N LEU A 103 9.97 19.75 -8.29
CA LEU A 103 10.30 21.14 -8.62
C LEU A 103 11.76 21.36 -8.21
N VAL A 104 12.67 21.26 -9.18
CA VAL A 104 14.07 21.66 -8.97
C VAL A 104 14.12 23.18 -8.80
N GLU A 105 14.44 23.63 -7.59
CA GLU A 105 14.77 25.04 -7.34
C GLU A 105 16.03 25.39 -8.15
N PHE A 106 15.84 26.09 -9.27
CA PHE A 106 16.93 26.63 -10.05
C PHE A 106 17.49 27.85 -9.31
N SER A 107 18.46 27.64 -8.43
CA SER A 107 19.18 28.75 -7.80
C SER A 107 19.96 29.50 -8.87
N VAL A 108 19.39 30.62 -9.34
CA VAL A 108 20.06 31.52 -10.28
C VAL A 108 21.24 32.16 -9.54
N VAL A 109 22.44 31.66 -9.78
CA VAL A 109 23.67 32.30 -9.30
C VAL A 109 23.80 33.61 -10.08
N LEU A 110 23.40 34.70 -9.47
CA LEU A 110 23.57 36.06 -9.99
C LEU A 110 25.07 36.35 -10.00
N HIS A 111 25.75 36.05 -11.11
CA HIS A 111 27.13 36.50 -11.32
C HIS A 111 27.10 38.02 -11.52
N LYS A 112 27.74 38.70 -10.57
CA LYS A 112 27.96 40.15 -10.52
C LYS A 112 29.06 40.57 -11.48
#